data_AF-A0A972TBF6-F1
#
_entry.id   AF-A0A972TBF6-F1
#
_cell.length_a   1.000
_cell.length_b   1.000
_cell.length_c   1.000
_cell.angle_alpha   90.00
_cell.angle_beta   90.00
_cell.angle_gamma   90.00
#
_symmetry.space_group_name_H-M   'P 1'
#
loop_
_entity.id
_entity.type
_entity.pdbx_description
1 polymer ?
#
loop_
_entity_poly.entity_id
_entity_poly.type
_entity_poly.pdbx_seq_one_letter_code
_entity_poly.pdbx_strand_id
1 'polypeptide(L)'
;MKTDFYSDLGQLLVYISEVATAIRLNSAYNGNYKQMDQDQVSLDVMWLSDSLHNLDRLGHAIESGSPQEILDACKVEIDYYKKTILYSLHSNWKGDPNGSFQRHDHIIRPQHALDVFRSIHDKALALLGDN
;
A
#
# COMPACT_ATOMS: atom_id res chain seq x y z
N MET A 1 -26.04 -1.44 11.17
CA MET A 1 -25.90 -0.76 9.87
C MET A 1 -24.68 -1.37 9.18
N LYS A 2 -24.76 -1.80 7.91
CA LYS A 2 -23.59 -2.36 7.20
C LYS A 2 -22.80 -1.17 6.65
N THR A 3 -21.59 -0.94 7.16
CA THR A 3 -20.73 0.14 6.65
C THR A 3 -20.34 -0.14 5.21
N ASP A 4 -20.43 0.91 4.39
CA ASP A 4 -20.07 0.85 2.98
C ASP A 4 -18.63 1.37 2.76
N PHE A 5 -17.80 0.48 2.21
CA PHE A 5 -16.42 0.74 1.83
C PHE A 5 -16.23 0.84 0.31
N TYR A 6 -17.28 0.85 -0.53
CA TYR A 6 -17.14 0.81 -1.99
C TYR A 6 -16.25 1.92 -2.54
N SER A 7 -16.39 3.16 -2.03
CA SER A 7 -15.54 4.27 -2.45
C SER A 7 -14.07 4.08 -2.03
N ASP A 8 -13.82 3.48 -0.87
CA ASP A 8 -12.45 3.22 -0.38
C ASP A 8 -11.81 2.08 -1.16
N LEU A 9 -12.56 0.99 -1.38
CA LEU A 9 -12.14 -0.15 -2.19
C LEU A 9 -11.88 0.25 -3.64
N GLY A 10 -12.70 1.14 -4.21
CA GLY A 10 -12.46 1.69 -5.55
C GLY A 10 -11.16 2.49 -5.63
N GLN A 11 -10.87 3.31 -4.62
CA GLN A 11 -9.59 4.04 -4.55
C GLN A 11 -8.40 3.11 -4.33
N LEU A 12 -8.54 2.08 -3.49
CA LEU A 12 -7.50 1.09 -3.28
C LEU A 12 -7.22 0.29 -4.56
N LEU A 13 -8.24 -0.06 -5.34
CA LEU A 13 -8.07 -0.72 -6.63
C LEU A 13 -7.27 0.13 -7.63
N VAL A 14 -7.53 1.45 -7.66
CA VAL A 14 -6.73 2.38 -8.46
C VAL A 14 -5.27 2.36 -8.00
N TYR A 15 -5.02 2.49 -6.70
CA TYR A 15 -3.67 2.45 -6.15
C TYR A 15 -2.95 1.11 -6.43
N ILE A 16 -3.64 -0.02 -6.30
CA ILE A 16 -3.10 -1.35 -6.66
C ILE A 16 -2.66 -1.35 -8.13
N SER A 17 -3.46 -0.78 -9.03
CA SER A 17 -3.11 -0.66 -10.45
C SER A 17 -1.92 0.25 -10.70
N GLU A 18 -1.76 1.35 -9.95
CA GLU A 18 -0.60 2.24 -10.02
C GLU A 18 0.68 1.48 -9.64
N VAL A 19 0.66 0.75 -8.51
CA VAL A 19 1.80 -0.04 -8.04
C VAL A 19 2.13 -1.17 -9.01
N ALA A 20 1.12 -1.88 -9.52
CA ALA A 20 1.31 -2.90 -10.55
C ALA A 20 1.92 -2.32 -11.84
N THR A 21 1.57 -1.08 -12.19
CA THR A 21 2.17 -0.37 -13.33
C THR A 21 3.65 -0.05 -13.07
N ALA A 22 3.99 0.44 -11.87
CA ALA A 22 5.38 0.67 -11.49
C ALA A 22 6.21 -0.62 -11.53
N ILE A 23 5.68 -1.74 -11.03
CA ILE A 23 6.31 -3.07 -11.14
C ILE A 23 6.52 -3.45 -12.62
N ARG A 24 5.50 -3.27 -13.47
CA ARG A 24 5.58 -3.58 -14.90
C ARG A 24 6.67 -2.76 -15.60
N LEU A 25 6.86 -1.49 -15.25
CA LEU A 25 7.91 -0.64 -15.84
C LEU A 25 9.33 -1.00 -15.37
N ASN A 26 9.44 -1.78 -14.28
CA ASN A 26 10.68 -2.41 -13.81
C ASN A 26 10.85 -3.83 -14.38
N SER A 27 10.37 -4.08 -15.60
CA SER A 27 10.51 -5.37 -16.28
C SER A 27 10.87 -5.17 -17.76
N ALA A 28 11.12 -6.26 -18.48
CA ALA A 28 11.38 -6.26 -19.91
C ALA A 28 10.27 -5.60 -20.77
N TYR A 29 9.10 -5.31 -20.19
CA TYR A 29 8.08 -4.47 -20.83
C TYR A 29 8.59 -3.06 -21.15
N ASN A 30 9.43 -2.50 -20.28
CA ASN A 30 10.08 -1.23 -20.53
C ASN A 30 11.22 -1.42 -21.53
N GLY A 31 11.16 -0.73 -22.67
CA GLY A 31 12.18 -0.83 -23.73
C GLY A 31 13.60 -0.47 -23.26
N ASN A 32 13.72 0.29 -22.16
CA ASN A 32 14.99 0.69 -21.56
C ASN A 32 15.42 -0.21 -20.39
N TYR A 33 14.70 -1.30 -20.11
CA TYR A 33 14.93 -2.16 -18.94
C TYR A 33 16.38 -2.64 -18.83
N LYS A 34 17.01 -3.04 -19.94
CA LYS A 34 18.39 -3.56 -19.95
C LYS A 34 19.45 -2.50 -19.62
N GLN A 35 19.10 -1.23 -19.75
CA GLN A 35 19.98 -0.10 -19.48
C GLN A 35 19.80 0.45 -18.06
N MET A 36 18.77 0.00 -17.34
CA MET A 36 18.54 0.35 -15.94
C MET A 36 19.51 -0.40 -15.02
N ASP A 37 19.76 0.17 -13.84
CA ASP A 37 20.47 -0.53 -12.76
C ASP A 37 19.62 -1.70 -12.26
N GLN A 38 20.09 -2.93 -12.51
CA GLN A 38 19.33 -4.15 -12.21
C GLN A 38 19.22 -4.44 -10.71
N ASP A 39 20.20 -4.02 -9.91
CA ASP A 39 20.14 -4.19 -8.47
C ASP A 39 19.08 -3.24 -7.89
N GLN A 40 19.06 -1.99 -8.38
CA GLN A 40 18.05 -1.01 -7.99
C GLN A 40 16.64 -1.43 -8.42
N VAL A 41 16.47 -1.86 -9.66
CA VAL A 41 15.21 -2.41 -10.20
C VAL A 41 14.68 -3.56 -9.33
N SER A 42 15.56 -4.47 -8.92
CA SER A 42 15.17 -5.61 -8.09
C SER A 42 14.69 -5.19 -6.70
N LEU A 43 15.33 -4.17 -6.11
CA LEU A 43 14.88 -3.59 -4.83
C LEU A 43 13.54 -2.87 -4.97
N ASP A 44 13.35 -2.12 -6.07
CA ASP A 44 12.09 -1.42 -6.33
C ASP A 44 10.93 -2.41 -6.48
N VAL A 45 11.10 -3.46 -7.30
CA VAL A 45 10.10 -4.51 -7.48
C VAL A 45 9.77 -5.20 -6.17
N MET A 46 10.79 -5.50 -5.35
CA MET A 46 10.60 -6.12 -4.05
C MET A 46 9.71 -5.26 -3.15
N TRP A 47 10.04 -3.98 -2.96
CA TRP A 47 9.27 -3.09 -2.08
C TRP A 47 7.87 -2.77 -2.61
N LEU A 48 7.73 -2.57 -3.92
CA LEU A 48 6.43 -2.37 -4.55
C LEU A 48 5.54 -3.61 -4.40
N SER A 49 6.10 -4.80 -4.61
CA SER A 49 5.36 -6.07 -4.45
C SER A 49 4.99 -6.33 -3.00
N ASP A 50 5.88 -6.05 -2.05
CA ASP A 50 5.64 -6.18 -0.62
C ASP A 50 4.48 -5.30 -0.17
N SER A 51 4.37 -4.08 -0.70
CA SER A 51 3.24 -3.20 -0.39
C SER A 51 1.89 -3.71 -0.90
N LEU A 52 1.87 -4.47 -2.01
CA LEU A 52 0.66 -5.15 -2.48
C LEU A 52 0.35 -6.38 -1.62
N HIS A 53 1.37 -7.12 -1.23
CA HIS A 53 1.24 -8.31 -0.38
C HIS A 53 0.60 -7.97 0.96
N ASN A 54 0.99 -6.86 1.58
CA ASN A 54 0.46 -6.45 2.89
C ASN A 54 -1.05 -6.16 2.88
N LEU A 55 -1.64 -5.82 1.71
CA LEU A 55 -3.08 -5.60 1.57
C LEU A 55 -3.94 -6.85 1.83
N ASP A 56 -3.35 -8.05 1.76
CA ASP A 56 -4.04 -9.33 2.01
C ASP A 56 -4.77 -9.34 3.37
N ARG A 57 -4.09 -8.90 4.42
CA ARG A 57 -4.65 -8.83 5.77
C ARG A 57 -5.86 -7.89 5.84
N LEU A 58 -5.78 -6.74 5.19
CA LEU A 58 -6.89 -5.79 5.14
C LEU A 58 -8.07 -6.36 4.34
N GLY A 59 -7.79 -7.01 3.21
CA GLY A 59 -8.81 -7.68 2.40
C GLY A 59 -9.61 -8.70 3.19
N HIS A 60 -8.93 -9.62 3.88
CA HIS A 60 -9.59 -10.63 4.72
C HIS A 60 -10.34 -10.04 5.90
N ALA A 61 -9.83 -8.98 6.52
CA ALA A 61 -10.56 -8.29 7.60
C ALA A 61 -11.85 -7.63 7.09
N ILE A 62 -11.84 -7.07 5.88
CA ILE A 62 -13.06 -6.52 5.25
C ILE A 62 -14.05 -7.64 4.91
N GLU A 63 -13.57 -8.78 4.42
CA GLU A 63 -14.42 -9.95 4.11
C GLU A 63 -15.08 -10.54 5.36
N SER A 64 -14.38 -10.58 6.50
CA SER A 64 -14.94 -11.09 7.76
C SER A 64 -16.06 -10.20 8.31
N GLY A 65 -16.06 -8.91 7.94
CA GLY A 65 -17.00 -7.92 8.41
C GLY A 65 -16.82 -7.56 9.89
N SER A 66 -15.74 -8.02 10.53
CA SER A 66 -15.42 -7.72 11.92
C SER A 66 -14.80 -6.32 12.03
N PRO A 67 -15.47 -5.33 12.67
CA PRO A 67 -14.92 -3.98 12.76
C PRO A 67 -13.59 -3.95 13.52
N GLN A 68 -13.41 -4.82 14.50
CA GLN A 68 -12.17 -4.93 15.26
C GLN A 68 -11.01 -5.44 14.39
N GLU A 69 -11.23 -6.45 13.55
CA GLU A 69 -10.19 -6.96 12.66
C GLU A 69 -9.80 -5.91 11.61
N ILE A 70 -10.78 -5.16 11.08
CA ILE A 70 -10.54 -4.08 10.13
C ILE A 70 -9.69 -2.99 10.77
N LEU A 71 -10.00 -2.56 11.99
CA LEU A 71 -9.22 -1.57 12.72
C LEU A 71 -7.77 -2.01 12.91
N ASP A 72 -7.56 -3.26 13.32
CA ASP A 72 -6.22 -3.76 13.60
C ASP A 72 -5.41 -3.95 12.30
N ALA A 73 -6.06 -4.35 11.20
CA ALA A 73 -5.44 -4.38 9.88
C ALA A 73 -5.06 -2.96 9.40
N CYS A 74 -5.96 -1.99 9.49
CA CYS A 74 -5.66 -0.61 9.09
C CYS A 74 -4.53 0.02 9.90
N LYS A 75 -4.46 -0.23 11.22
CA LYS A 75 -3.34 0.25 12.05
C LYS A 75 -2.00 -0.27 11.54
N VAL A 76 -1.94 -1.54 11.17
CA VAL A 76 -0.73 -2.17 10.62
C VAL A 76 -0.33 -1.52 9.29
N GLU A 77 -1.28 -1.33 8.37
CA GLU A 77 -1.00 -0.68 7.08
C GLU A 77 -0.59 0.79 7.24
N ILE A 78 -1.28 1.54 8.10
CA ILE A 78 -0.94 2.94 8.40
C ILE A 78 0.48 3.05 8.94
N ASP A 79 0.86 2.16 9.86
CA ASP A 79 2.19 2.13 10.45
C ASP A 79 3.24 1.74 9.41
N TYR A 80 2.99 0.72 8.59
CA TYR A 80 3.88 0.30 7.51
C TYR A 80 4.12 1.45 6.53
N TYR A 81 3.07 2.10 6.03
CA TYR A 81 3.20 3.20 5.07
C TYR A 81 3.96 4.39 5.65
N LYS A 82 3.69 4.77 6.89
CA LYS A 82 4.43 5.86 7.53
C LYS A 82 5.90 5.51 7.73
N LYS A 83 6.18 4.36 8.36
CA LYS A 83 7.54 3.99 8.79
C LYS A 83 8.42 3.61 7.61
N THR A 84 7.87 2.91 6.63
CA THR A 84 8.65 2.32 5.54
C THR A 84 8.56 3.16 4.28
N ILE A 85 7.35 3.51 3.83
CA ILE A 85 7.15 4.10 2.51
C ILE A 85 7.34 5.61 2.51
N LEU A 86 6.85 6.33 3.52
CA LEU A 86 6.80 7.81 3.51
C LEU A 86 7.96 8.46 4.25
N TYR A 87 8.39 7.91 5.39
CA TYR A 87 9.34 8.59 6.28
C TYR A 87 10.64 7.83 6.52
N SER A 88 10.80 6.60 5.99
CA SER A 88 12.02 5.78 6.12
C SER A 88 12.61 5.75 7.53
N LEU A 89 11.78 5.48 8.54
CA LEU A 89 12.11 5.63 9.96
C LEU A 89 13.01 4.51 10.52
N HIS A 90 13.50 3.60 9.68
CA HIS A 90 14.30 2.45 10.10
C HIS A 90 15.54 2.23 9.23
N SER A 91 16.69 2.10 9.87
CA SER A 91 18.02 1.97 9.22
C SER A 91 18.41 0.55 8.81
N ASN A 92 17.63 -0.48 9.18
CA ASN A 92 18.01 -1.89 9.01
C ASN A 92 17.23 -2.60 7.88
N TRP A 93 16.50 -1.84 7.07
CA TRP A 93 15.70 -2.39 5.98
C TRP A 93 16.60 -2.64 4.77
N LYS A 94 16.24 -3.64 3.95
CA LYS A 94 17.02 -3.98 2.76
C LYS A 94 16.89 -2.87 1.71
N GLY A 95 17.98 -2.14 1.47
CA GLY A 95 17.99 -1.02 0.53
C GLY A 95 17.26 0.20 1.08
N ASP A 96 16.61 0.95 0.19
CA ASP A 96 15.88 2.18 0.52
C ASP A 96 14.40 2.04 0.11
N PRO A 97 13.51 1.63 1.03
CA PRO A 97 12.09 1.49 0.74
C PRO A 97 11.47 2.82 0.30
N ASN A 98 11.74 3.92 1.00
CA ASN A 98 11.18 5.23 0.63
C ASN A 98 11.65 5.67 -0.75
N GLY A 99 12.94 5.57 -1.04
CA GLY A 99 13.49 5.84 -2.36
C GLY A 99 12.86 4.95 -3.45
N SER A 100 12.50 3.71 -3.12
CA SER A 100 11.80 2.81 -4.04
C SER A 100 10.46 3.38 -4.47
N PHE A 101 9.70 3.99 -3.56
CA PHE A 101 8.45 4.65 -3.93
C PHE A 101 8.66 6.01 -4.57
N GLN A 102 9.64 6.80 -4.11
CA GLN A 102 9.94 8.12 -4.68
C GLN A 102 10.34 8.06 -6.16
N ARG A 103 11.09 7.03 -6.58
CA ARG A 103 11.44 6.84 -8.00
C ARG A 103 10.22 6.64 -8.91
N HIS A 104 9.07 6.25 -8.36
CA HIS A 104 7.83 6.01 -9.10
C HIS A 104 6.72 7.01 -8.73
N ASP A 105 7.03 8.13 -8.06
CA ASP A 105 6.06 9.13 -7.58
C ASP A 105 5.16 9.75 -8.67
N HIS A 106 5.63 9.76 -9.92
CA HIS A 106 4.90 10.15 -11.11
C HIS A 106 3.78 9.16 -11.51
N ILE A 107 3.75 7.97 -10.90
CA ILE A 107 2.77 6.90 -11.15
C ILE A 107 1.99 6.57 -9.89
N ILE A 108 2.70 6.35 -8.77
CA ILE A 108 2.12 5.88 -7.52
C ILE A 108 1.91 7.01 -6.53
N ARG A 109 0.81 6.94 -5.79
CA ARG A 109 0.45 7.94 -4.77
C ARG A 109 0.33 7.32 -3.38
N PRO A 110 1.45 7.03 -2.69
CA PRO A 110 1.40 6.37 -1.37
C PRO A 110 0.65 7.16 -0.30
N GLN A 111 0.65 8.50 -0.40
CA GLN A 111 -0.14 9.34 0.50
C GLN A 111 -1.64 9.10 0.32
N HIS A 112 -2.10 8.86 -0.91
CA HIS A 112 -3.51 8.56 -1.18
C HIS A 112 -3.92 7.21 -0.58
N ALA A 113 -3.09 6.17 -0.71
CA ALA A 113 -3.32 4.89 -0.04
C ALA A 113 -3.42 5.05 1.49
N LEU A 114 -2.52 5.84 2.09
CA LEU A 114 -2.56 6.13 3.52
C LEU A 114 -3.88 6.79 3.95
N ASP A 115 -4.41 7.71 3.13
CA ASP A 115 -5.67 8.38 3.41
C ASP A 115 -6.88 7.42 3.26
N VAL A 116 -6.81 6.48 2.31
CA VAL A 116 -7.80 5.40 2.19
C VAL A 116 -7.78 4.49 3.43
N PHE A 117 -6.61 4.08 3.93
CA PHE A 117 -6.53 3.27 5.15
C PHE A 117 -7.09 3.99 6.37
N ARG A 118 -6.88 5.31 6.48
CA ARG A 118 -7.49 6.14 7.53
C ARG A 118 -9.01 6.21 7.40
N SER A 119 -9.54 6.39 6.19
CA SER A 119 -10.98 6.39 5.93
C SER A 119 -11.63 5.07 6.36
N ILE A 120 -11.05 3.93 5.96
CA ILE A 120 -11.53 2.60 6.35
C ILE A 120 -11.45 2.41 7.88
N HIS A 121 -10.33 2.80 8.48
CA HIS A 121 -10.15 2.77 9.94
C HIS A 121 -11.25 3.54 10.67
N ASP A 122 -11.48 4.80 10.30
CA ASP A 122 -12.43 5.67 11.00
C ASP A 122 -13.87 5.16 10.87
N LYS A 123 -14.22 4.63 9.70
CA LYS A 123 -15.49 3.95 9.44
C LYS A 123 -15.66 2.67 10.27
N ALA A 124 -14.61 1.88 10.44
CA ALA A 124 -14.63 0.69 11.30
C ALA A 124 -14.71 1.07 12.80
N LEU A 125 -14.07 2.19 13.19
CA LEU A 125 -14.13 2.69 14.57
C LEU A 125 -15.55 3.12 14.93
N ALA A 126 -16.25 3.82 14.04
CA ALA A 126 -17.63 4.24 14.25
C ALA A 126 -18.56 3.05 14.55
N LEU A 127 -18.36 1.92 13.86
CA LEU A 127 -19.14 0.70 14.10
C LEU A 127 -18.96 0.09 15.49
N LEU A 128 -17.83 0.32 16.16
CA LEU A 128 -17.62 -0.14 17.54
C LEU A 128 -18.23 0.79 18.58
N GLY A 129 -18.31 2.09 18.28
CA GLY A 129 -18.89 3.10 19.17
C GLY A 129 -20.43 3.16 19.16
N ASP A 130 -21.06 2.56 18.14
CA ASP A 130 -22.51 2.49 17.98
C ASP A 130 -23.14 1.25 18.69
N ASN A 131 -22.38 0.51 19.50
CA ASN A 131 -22.86 -0.67 20.27
C ASN A 131 -23.00 -0.39 21.77
#